data_AF-A0A7T7HL37-F1
#
_entry.id   AF-A0A7T7HL37-F1
#
_cell.length_a   1.000
_cell.length_b   1.000
_cell.length_c   1.000
_cell.angle_alpha   90.00
_cell.angle_beta   90.00
_cell.angle_gamma   90.00
#
_symmetry.space_group_name_H-M   'P 1'
#
loop_
_entity.id
_entity.type
_entity.pdbx_description
1 polymer ?
#
loop_
_entity_poly.entity_id
_entity_poly.type
_entity_poly.pdbx_seq_one_letter_code
_entity_poly.pdbx_strand_id
1 'polypeptide(L)'
;MPHMFVNRPRIHDFVADDPDNRKNFRWETINAAAYQLGGLVFIFGSICFFPALSAYVDLGAWTFFFGSLLYLLVTGHDLIEVFIHARERESIATLWDRLEFWAAWTYVAGTLLFVAGSIFFLSSVGWETAGAWCFIIGSVLFVVGAVINVIQIVQADDLVTLQMMNLTAVAFVVGSTLFAVASIPYLWEVSSPADEVRIDGFLAWQYLVGSGLFFIGGLLNYRRAYRIVAQALGKPTLYASHPMKPLAPRRKKPWER
;
A
#
# COMPACT_ATOMS: atom_id res chain seq x y z
N MET A 1 0.05 -4.75 0.81
CA MET A 1 0.94 -3.73 1.40
C MET A 1 0.35 -2.35 1.16
N PRO A 2 0.60 -1.34 2.00
CA PRO A 2 0.19 0.03 1.71
C PRO A 2 0.89 0.58 0.47
N HIS A 3 0.25 1.53 -0.20
CA HIS A 3 0.86 2.33 -1.25
C HIS A 3 0.34 3.76 -1.18
N MET A 4 0.93 4.66 -1.98
CA MET A 4 0.66 6.08 -1.86
C MET A 4 -0.75 6.43 -2.35
N PHE A 5 -1.43 7.27 -1.56
CA PHE A 5 -2.63 7.98 -1.99
C PHE A 5 -2.49 9.47 -1.70
N VAL A 6 -2.66 10.30 -2.73
CA VAL A 6 -2.49 11.76 -2.65
C VAL A 6 -3.79 12.50 -2.91
N ASN A 7 -3.92 13.69 -2.33
CA ASN A 7 -5.07 14.59 -2.52
C ASN A 7 -4.98 15.44 -3.80
N ARG A 8 -3.79 15.51 -4.40
CA ARG A 8 -3.58 16.18 -5.68
C ARG A 8 -3.91 15.23 -6.84
N PRO A 9 -4.18 15.76 -8.03
CA PRO A 9 -4.26 14.95 -9.24
C PRO A 9 -2.92 14.25 -9.47
N ARG A 10 -3.03 12.99 -9.87
CA ARG A 10 -1.89 12.13 -10.15
C ARG A 10 -1.57 12.16 -11.63
N ILE A 11 -0.27 12.10 -11.95
CA ILE A 11 0.24 11.99 -13.31
C ILE A 11 0.59 10.53 -13.50
N HIS A 12 -0.17 9.79 -14.29
CA HIS A 12 0.07 8.35 -14.45
C HIS A 12 0.74 7.97 -15.76
N ASP A 13 0.54 8.79 -16.79
CA ASP A 13 1.27 8.67 -18.05
C ASP A 13 2.57 9.48 -17.97
N PHE A 14 3.71 8.78 -17.96
CA PHE A 14 5.04 9.41 -17.94
C PHE A 14 5.64 9.55 -19.34
N VAL A 15 4.97 9.02 -20.37
CA VAL A 15 5.53 8.83 -21.71
C VAL A 15 4.84 9.72 -22.74
N ALA A 16 3.56 10.05 -22.57
CA ALA A 16 2.82 10.90 -23.50
C ALA A 16 2.78 12.38 -23.05
N ASP A 17 3.14 13.27 -23.97
CA ASP A 17 3.08 14.75 -23.83
C ASP A 17 1.64 15.33 -23.82
N ASP A 18 0.62 14.46 -23.72
CA ASP A 18 -0.80 14.81 -23.90
C ASP A 18 -1.59 14.53 -22.60
N PRO A 19 -2.13 15.58 -21.92
CA PRO A 19 -2.86 15.47 -20.67
C PRO A 19 -4.29 14.92 -20.85
N ASP A 20 -4.47 13.88 -21.67
CA ASP A 20 -5.77 13.24 -21.85
C ASP A 20 -6.18 12.51 -20.57
N ASN A 21 -7.18 13.07 -19.87
CA ASN A 21 -7.78 12.53 -18.66
C ASN A 21 -8.18 11.04 -18.80
N ARG A 22 -8.49 10.56 -20.02
CA ARG A 22 -8.80 9.14 -20.26
C ARG A 22 -7.58 8.24 -20.17
N LYS A 23 -6.41 8.68 -20.64
CA LYS A 23 -5.15 7.91 -20.58
C LYS A 23 -4.66 7.80 -19.13
N ASN A 24 -4.68 8.91 -18.40
CA ASN A 24 -4.37 8.92 -16.96
C ASN A 24 -5.29 7.98 -16.16
N PHE A 25 -6.58 7.96 -16.47
CA PHE A 25 -7.53 7.04 -15.83
C PHE A 25 -7.27 5.56 -16.16
N ARG A 26 -6.84 5.25 -17.39
CA ARG A 26 -6.44 3.88 -17.77
C ARG A 26 -5.25 3.41 -16.96
N TRP A 27 -4.21 4.24 -16.84
CA TRP A 27 -3.03 3.89 -16.06
C TRP A 27 -3.34 3.74 -14.56
N GLU A 28 -4.18 4.62 -13.99
CA GLU A 28 -4.66 4.44 -12.60
C GLU A 28 -5.41 3.12 -12.42
N THR A 29 -6.21 2.72 -13.41
CA THR A 29 -6.91 1.43 -13.39
C THR A 29 -5.96 0.24 -13.48
N ILE A 30 -4.91 0.33 -14.33
CA ILE A 30 -3.88 -0.72 -14.42
C ILE A 30 -3.13 -0.83 -13.10
N ASN A 31 -2.72 0.30 -12.51
CA ASN A 31 -2.02 0.35 -11.23
C ASN A 31 -2.87 -0.26 -10.10
N ALA A 32 -4.16 0.11 -10.04
CA ALA A 32 -5.11 -0.45 -9.08
C ALA A 32 -5.35 -1.95 -9.30
N ALA A 33 -5.43 -2.42 -10.54
CA ALA A 33 -5.58 -3.85 -10.84
C ALA A 33 -4.35 -4.64 -10.41
N ALA A 34 -3.14 -4.13 -10.67
CA ALA A 34 -1.89 -4.73 -10.21
C ALA A 34 -1.82 -4.80 -8.68
N TYR A 35 -2.20 -3.71 -7.99
CA TYR A 35 -2.30 -3.67 -6.54
C TYR A 35 -3.27 -4.73 -6.00
N GLN A 36 -4.46 -4.82 -6.60
CA GLN A 36 -5.51 -5.73 -6.15
C GLN A 36 -5.12 -7.20 -6.36
N LEU A 37 -4.49 -7.49 -7.49
CA LEU A 37 -3.94 -8.81 -7.77
C LEU A 37 -2.85 -9.18 -6.75
N GLY A 38 -1.93 -8.25 -6.45
CA GLY A 38 -0.95 -8.43 -5.38
C GLY A 38 -1.60 -8.76 -4.03
N GLY A 39 -2.72 -8.09 -3.71
CA GLY A 39 -3.50 -8.37 -2.49
C GLY A 39 -4.10 -9.78 -2.45
N LEU A 40 -4.67 -10.27 -3.56
CA LEU A 40 -5.18 -11.65 -3.64
C LEU A 40 -4.07 -12.68 -3.48
N VAL A 41 -2.93 -12.44 -4.12
CA VAL A 41 -1.75 -13.30 -4.00
C VAL A 41 -1.26 -13.36 -2.55
N PHE A 42 -1.24 -12.23 -1.84
CA PHE A 42 -0.88 -12.16 -0.41
C PHE A 42 -1.87 -12.89 0.50
N ILE A 43 -3.18 -12.76 0.23
CA ILE A 43 -4.21 -13.51 0.95
C ILE A 43 -3.98 -15.01 0.77
N PHE A 44 -3.78 -15.46 -0.47
CA PHE A 44 -3.50 -16.86 -0.76
C PHE A 44 -2.24 -17.36 -0.06
N GLY A 45 -1.14 -16.59 -0.11
CA GLY A 45 0.09 -16.95 0.60
C GLY A 45 -0.08 -17.03 2.11
N SER A 46 -0.89 -16.13 2.69
CA SER A 46 -1.16 -16.12 4.13
C SER A 46 -1.92 -17.38 4.58
N ILE A 47 -2.76 -17.94 3.70
CA ILE A 47 -3.44 -19.22 3.94
C ILE A 47 -2.41 -20.37 3.95
N CYS A 48 -1.43 -20.36 3.06
CA CYS A 48 -0.39 -21.40 3.02
C CYS A 48 0.45 -21.49 4.29
N PHE A 49 0.52 -20.43 5.10
CA PHE A 49 1.26 -20.42 6.37
C PHE A 49 0.49 -21.02 7.56
N PHE A 50 -0.76 -21.46 7.37
CA PHE A 50 -1.44 -22.19 8.44
C PHE A 50 -0.74 -23.52 8.72
N PRO A 51 -0.60 -23.95 9.99
CA PRO A 51 0.08 -25.20 10.34
C PRO A 51 -0.49 -26.45 9.63
N ALA A 52 -1.80 -26.46 9.37
CA ALA A 52 -2.46 -27.53 8.62
C ALA A 52 -2.01 -27.65 7.15
N LEU A 53 -1.32 -26.62 6.64
CA LEU A 53 -0.80 -26.51 5.27
C LEU A 53 0.73 -26.37 5.26
N SER A 54 1.43 -26.82 6.31
CA SER A 54 2.90 -26.71 6.43
C SER A 54 3.67 -27.28 5.23
N ALA A 55 3.13 -28.28 4.53
CA ALA A 55 3.69 -28.82 3.30
C ALA A 55 3.76 -27.80 2.13
N TYR A 56 3.04 -26.69 2.23
CA TYR A 56 2.96 -25.62 1.23
C TYR A 56 3.66 -24.33 1.66
N VAL A 57 4.51 -24.36 2.69
CA VAL A 57 5.19 -23.16 3.20
C VAL A 57 6.00 -22.44 2.12
N ASP A 58 6.71 -23.18 1.27
CA ASP A 58 7.48 -22.61 0.14
C ASP A 58 6.57 -21.98 -0.91
N LEU A 59 5.38 -22.55 -1.14
CA LEU A 59 4.38 -21.93 -2.01
C LEU A 59 3.90 -20.61 -1.41
N GLY A 60 3.69 -20.57 -0.08
CA GLY A 60 3.43 -19.35 0.68
C GLY A 60 4.51 -18.29 0.45
N ALA A 61 5.78 -18.65 0.64
CA ALA A 61 6.92 -17.75 0.42
C ALA A 61 7.00 -17.24 -1.03
N TRP A 62 6.82 -18.12 -2.03
CA TRP A 62 6.79 -17.71 -3.44
C TRP A 62 5.65 -16.75 -3.76
N THR A 63 4.46 -17.00 -3.23
CA THR A 63 3.32 -16.11 -3.45
C THR A 63 3.58 -14.73 -2.83
N PHE A 64 4.14 -14.66 -1.62
CA PHE A 64 4.59 -13.40 -1.02
C PHE A 64 5.64 -12.70 -1.88
N PHE A 65 6.61 -13.43 -2.42
CA PHE A 65 7.61 -12.88 -3.33
C PHE A 65 6.97 -12.25 -4.58
N PHE A 66 6.16 -12.99 -5.32
CA PHE A 66 5.52 -12.48 -6.55
C PHE A 66 4.51 -11.36 -6.26
N GLY A 67 3.75 -11.47 -5.18
CA GLY A 67 2.87 -10.38 -4.74
C GLY A 67 3.65 -9.11 -4.39
N SER A 68 4.84 -9.25 -3.79
CA SER A 68 5.72 -8.13 -3.44
C SER A 68 6.25 -7.46 -4.70
N LEU A 69 6.55 -8.22 -5.75
CA LEU A 69 6.93 -7.64 -7.06
C LEU A 69 5.78 -6.83 -7.67
N LEU A 70 4.54 -7.30 -7.58
CA LEU A 70 3.37 -6.52 -8.03
C LEU A 70 3.23 -5.22 -7.23
N TYR A 71 3.39 -5.27 -5.91
CA TYR A 71 3.40 -4.07 -5.07
C TYR A 71 4.60 -3.16 -5.35
N LEU A 72 5.75 -3.70 -5.76
CA LEU A 72 6.93 -2.92 -6.11
C LEU A 72 6.71 -2.14 -7.40
N LEU A 73 6.01 -2.72 -8.37
CA LEU A 73 5.59 -2.00 -9.57
C LEU A 73 4.69 -0.81 -9.22
N VAL A 74 3.72 -1.02 -8.33
CA VAL A 74 2.78 0.03 -7.90
C VAL A 74 3.49 1.15 -7.13
N THR A 75 4.25 0.79 -6.10
CA THR A 75 4.96 1.76 -5.25
C THR A 75 6.10 2.44 -6.01
N GLY A 76 6.75 1.74 -6.93
CA GLY A 76 7.76 2.31 -7.83
C GLY A 76 7.15 3.31 -8.81
N HIS A 77 5.98 3.00 -9.38
CA HIS A 77 5.21 3.94 -10.19
C HIS A 77 4.84 5.19 -9.38
N ASP A 78 4.32 5.00 -8.16
CA ASP A 78 4.00 6.09 -7.23
C ASP A 78 5.25 6.96 -6.94
N LEU A 79 6.42 6.36 -6.72
CA LEU A 79 7.66 7.09 -6.46
C LEU A 79 8.14 7.89 -7.69
N ILE A 80 8.07 7.30 -8.88
CA ILE A 80 8.41 7.99 -10.14
C ILE A 80 7.50 9.22 -10.33
N GLU A 81 6.20 9.06 -10.05
CA GLU A 81 5.21 10.14 -10.10
C GLU A 81 5.59 11.31 -9.18
N VAL A 82 6.04 11.00 -7.95
CA VAL A 82 6.52 12.00 -7.00
C VAL A 82 7.79 12.71 -7.49
N PHE A 83 8.71 11.99 -8.12
CA PHE A 83 9.93 12.59 -8.69
C PHE A 83 9.64 13.53 -9.87
N ILE A 84 8.78 13.10 -10.79
CA ILE A 84 8.36 13.92 -11.93
C ILE A 84 7.68 15.20 -11.40
N HIS A 85 6.75 15.04 -10.46
CA HIS A 85 6.08 16.17 -9.81
C HIS A 85 7.04 17.09 -9.05
N ALA A 86 8.11 16.55 -8.45
CA ALA A 86 9.15 17.36 -7.81
C ALA A 86 9.96 18.17 -8.84
N ARG A 87 10.18 17.63 -10.05
CA ARG A 87 10.94 18.26 -11.14
C ARG A 87 10.16 19.34 -11.89
N GLU A 88 8.88 19.13 -12.13
CA GLU A 88 8.00 20.07 -12.87
C GLU A 88 7.54 21.26 -12.03
N ARG A 89 7.89 21.26 -10.75
CA ARG A 89 7.47 22.27 -9.79
C ARG A 89 8.27 23.56 -9.96
N GLU A 90 7.56 24.66 -10.16
CA GLU A 90 8.14 26.01 -10.23
C GLU A 90 8.34 26.66 -8.85
N SER A 91 7.59 26.22 -7.82
CA SER A 91 7.62 26.80 -6.48
C SER A 91 8.57 26.06 -5.51
N ILE A 92 8.98 26.71 -4.43
CA ILE A 92 9.73 26.06 -3.34
C ILE A 92 8.93 24.86 -2.77
N ALA A 93 9.63 23.77 -2.45
CA ALA A 93 9.03 22.58 -1.85
C ALA A 93 8.45 22.89 -0.46
N THR A 94 7.18 22.55 -0.26
CA THR A 94 6.49 22.71 1.03
C THR A 94 6.71 21.50 1.92
N LEU A 95 6.31 21.60 3.20
CA LEU A 95 6.30 20.45 4.12
C LEU A 95 5.49 19.27 3.54
N TRP A 96 4.35 19.54 2.92
CA TRP A 96 3.47 18.52 2.34
C TRP A 96 4.13 17.73 1.23
N ASP A 97 5.00 18.38 0.46
CA ASP A 97 5.75 17.74 -0.62
C ASP A 97 6.87 16.85 -0.09
N ARG A 98 7.51 17.27 1.00
CA ARG A 98 8.51 16.46 1.69
C ARG A 98 7.87 15.24 2.33
N LEU A 99 6.69 15.40 2.93
CA LEU A 99 5.91 14.29 3.47
C LEU A 99 5.52 13.30 2.38
N GLU A 100 5.03 13.79 1.24
CA GLU A 100 4.73 12.95 0.07
C GLU A 100 5.98 12.15 -0.36
N PHE A 101 7.13 12.82 -0.53
CA PHE A 101 8.39 12.18 -0.87
C PHE A 101 8.80 11.05 0.10
N TRP A 102 8.73 11.31 1.40
CA TRP A 102 9.08 10.30 2.41
C TRP A 102 8.07 9.14 2.47
N ALA A 103 6.78 9.40 2.25
CA ALA A 103 5.78 8.35 2.16
C ALA A 103 6.07 7.41 0.97
N ALA A 104 6.35 7.94 -0.22
CA ALA A 104 6.67 7.13 -1.38
C ALA A 104 7.94 6.29 -1.18
N TRP A 105 8.99 6.88 -0.61
CA TRP A 105 10.24 6.17 -0.34
C TRP A 105 10.09 5.04 0.68
N THR A 106 9.35 5.28 1.77
CA THR A 106 9.12 4.26 2.79
C THR A 106 8.32 3.07 2.23
N TYR A 107 7.37 3.29 1.34
CA TYR A 107 6.66 2.22 0.66
C TYR A 107 7.53 1.40 -0.29
N VAL A 108 8.38 2.04 -1.10
CA VAL A 108 9.32 1.30 -1.97
C VAL A 108 10.33 0.51 -1.15
N ALA A 109 10.95 1.14 -0.14
CA ALA A 109 11.93 0.48 0.71
C ALA A 109 11.31 -0.70 1.50
N GLY A 110 10.12 -0.51 2.06
CA GLY A 110 9.40 -1.60 2.72
C GLY A 110 9.07 -2.76 1.79
N THR A 111 8.68 -2.46 0.55
CA THR A 111 8.37 -3.51 -0.44
C THR A 111 9.62 -4.28 -0.87
N LEU A 112 10.75 -3.60 -1.06
CA LEU A 112 12.04 -4.26 -1.35
C LEU A 112 12.46 -5.21 -0.23
N LEU A 113 12.27 -4.81 1.03
CA LEU A 113 12.53 -5.68 2.17
C LEU A 113 11.62 -6.91 2.17
N PHE A 114 10.35 -6.77 1.81
CA PHE A 114 9.46 -7.92 1.68
C PHE A 114 9.84 -8.86 0.53
N VAL A 115 10.31 -8.33 -0.60
CA VAL A 115 10.87 -9.16 -1.69
C VAL A 115 12.04 -9.98 -1.16
N ALA A 116 13.00 -9.36 -0.48
CA ALA A 116 14.15 -10.05 0.09
C ALA A 116 13.75 -11.04 1.19
N GLY A 117 12.87 -10.63 2.12
CA GLY A 117 12.40 -11.45 3.22
C GLY A 117 11.69 -12.71 2.75
N SER A 118 10.87 -12.60 1.69
CA SER A 118 10.18 -13.74 1.08
C SER A 118 11.15 -14.79 0.54
N ILE A 119 12.30 -14.37 -0.01
CA ILE A 119 13.34 -15.30 -0.46
C ILE A 119 14.04 -15.96 0.72
N PHE A 120 14.34 -15.22 1.79
CA PHE A 120 14.99 -15.77 2.98
C PHE A 120 14.15 -16.82 3.71
N PHE A 121 12.82 -16.74 3.58
CA PHE A 121 11.86 -17.71 4.12
C PHE A 121 11.67 -18.98 3.26
N LEU A 122 12.29 -19.07 2.08
CA LEU A 122 12.27 -20.33 1.32
C LEU A 122 13.07 -21.40 2.05
N SER A 123 12.54 -22.62 2.13
CA SER A 123 13.20 -23.75 2.79
C SER A 123 14.60 -24.04 2.25
N SER A 124 14.83 -23.80 0.95
CA SER A 124 16.13 -23.96 0.30
C SER A 124 17.17 -22.90 0.72
N VAL A 125 16.72 -21.76 1.24
CA VAL A 125 17.58 -20.66 1.73
C VAL A 125 17.74 -20.75 3.24
N GLY A 126 16.64 -20.94 3.98
CA GLY A 126 16.64 -21.21 5.42
C GLY A 126 17.17 -20.07 6.28
N TRP A 127 17.05 -18.81 5.84
CA TRP A 127 17.54 -17.63 6.57
C TRP A 127 16.39 -16.91 7.28
N GLU A 128 15.55 -17.66 7.97
CA GLU A 128 14.28 -17.20 8.55
C GLU A 128 14.46 -16.00 9.49
N THR A 129 15.52 -15.98 10.32
CA THR A 129 15.83 -14.83 11.18
C THR A 129 16.07 -13.55 10.39
N ALA A 130 16.80 -13.63 9.27
CA ALA A 130 17.03 -12.48 8.40
C ALA A 130 15.73 -12.07 7.69
N GLY A 131 14.95 -13.06 7.24
CA GLY A 131 13.62 -12.84 6.66
C GLY A 131 12.67 -12.12 7.61
N ALA A 132 12.65 -12.53 8.88
CA ALA A 132 11.83 -11.94 9.92
C ALA A 132 12.20 -10.46 10.14
N TRP A 133 13.50 -10.14 10.22
CA TRP A 133 13.94 -8.74 10.30
C TRP A 133 13.53 -7.92 9.07
N CYS A 134 13.64 -8.48 7.87
CA CYS A 134 13.17 -7.82 6.65
C CYS A 134 11.67 -7.49 6.74
N PHE A 135 10.83 -8.44 7.17
CA PHE A 135 9.39 -8.21 7.31
C PHE A 135 9.05 -7.24 8.44
N ILE A 136 9.76 -7.28 9.58
CA ILE A 136 9.57 -6.33 10.69
C ILE A 136 9.88 -4.90 10.22
N ILE A 137 11.09 -4.69 9.69
CA ILE A 137 11.53 -3.36 9.26
C ILE A 137 10.66 -2.85 8.11
N GLY A 138 10.35 -3.70 7.14
CA GLY A 138 9.47 -3.34 6.02
C GLY A 138 8.07 -2.95 6.49
N SER A 139 7.51 -3.67 7.46
CA SER A 139 6.19 -3.38 8.01
C SER A 139 6.18 -2.08 8.83
N VAL A 140 7.26 -1.78 9.56
CA VAL A 140 7.42 -0.50 10.25
C VAL A 140 7.50 0.66 9.25
N LEU A 141 8.23 0.50 8.14
CA LEU A 141 8.27 1.51 7.07
C LEU A 141 6.87 1.73 6.46
N PHE A 142 6.10 0.66 6.26
CA PHE A 142 4.71 0.75 5.81
C PHE A 142 3.81 1.50 6.80
N VAL A 143 3.97 1.28 8.11
CA VAL A 143 3.27 2.06 9.14
C VAL A 143 3.66 3.54 9.04
N VAL A 144 4.95 3.86 8.93
CA VAL A 144 5.43 5.25 8.81
C VAL A 144 4.83 5.93 7.58
N GLY A 145 4.89 5.30 6.41
CA GLY A 145 4.29 5.84 5.18
C GLY A 145 2.78 6.06 5.33
N ALA A 146 2.06 5.11 5.92
CA ALA A 146 0.61 5.20 6.11
C ALA A 146 0.23 6.32 7.10
N VAL A 147 1.00 6.50 8.18
CA VAL A 147 0.83 7.62 9.12
C VAL A 147 1.09 8.97 8.43
N ILE A 148 2.10 9.06 7.57
CA ILE A 148 2.32 10.26 6.77
C ILE A 148 1.11 10.54 5.88
N ASN A 149 0.53 9.52 5.23
CA ASN A 149 -0.67 9.73 4.45
C ASN A 149 -1.87 10.15 5.30
N VAL A 150 -2.03 9.65 6.55
CA VAL A 150 -3.05 10.14 7.51
C VAL A 150 -2.89 11.64 7.74
N ILE A 151 -1.66 12.11 7.98
CA ILE A 151 -1.38 13.54 8.19
C ILE A 151 -1.81 14.36 6.96
N GLN A 152 -1.70 13.81 5.75
CA GLN A 152 -2.05 14.50 4.51
C GLN A 152 -3.57 14.49 4.19
N ILE A 153 -4.39 13.66 4.87
CA ILE A 153 -5.84 13.57 4.63
C ILE A 153 -6.53 14.93 4.80
N VAL A 154 -6.03 15.78 5.69
CA VAL A 154 -6.56 17.11 6.00
C VAL A 154 -6.59 18.08 4.79
N GLN A 155 -5.93 17.73 3.67
CA GLN A 155 -5.96 18.47 2.41
C GLN A 155 -7.17 18.12 1.52
N ALA A 156 -8.01 17.16 1.90
CA ALA A 156 -9.22 16.79 1.17
C ALA A 156 -10.27 17.91 1.19
N ASP A 157 -11.01 18.06 0.10
CA ASP A 157 -12.03 19.09 -0.12
C ASP A 157 -13.45 18.55 -0.31
N ASP A 158 -13.63 17.24 -0.16
CA ASP A 158 -14.90 16.54 -0.23
C ASP A 158 -14.97 15.52 0.91
N LEU A 159 -16.07 15.55 1.67
CA LEU A 159 -16.23 14.72 2.88
C LEU A 159 -16.18 13.23 2.56
N VAL A 160 -16.76 12.80 1.44
CA VAL A 160 -16.77 11.39 1.04
C VAL A 160 -15.36 10.93 0.67
N THR A 161 -14.62 11.75 -0.09
CA THR A 161 -13.21 11.50 -0.44
C THR A 161 -12.35 11.40 0.83
N LEU A 162 -12.55 12.31 1.79
CA LEU A 162 -11.87 12.29 3.09
C LEU A 162 -12.14 10.98 3.84
N GLN A 163 -13.39 10.53 3.92
CA GLN A 163 -13.72 9.27 4.61
C GLN A 163 -13.16 8.04 3.89
N MET A 164 -13.14 8.00 2.56
CA MET A 164 -12.49 6.92 1.82
C MET A 164 -10.99 6.87 2.09
N MET A 165 -10.32 8.04 2.20
CA MET A 165 -8.92 8.10 2.59
C MET A 165 -8.69 7.64 4.01
N ASN A 166 -9.54 8.05 4.97
CA ASN A 166 -9.45 7.58 6.36
C ASN A 166 -9.56 6.07 6.45
N LEU A 167 -10.56 5.47 5.79
CA LEU A 167 -10.74 4.02 5.81
C LEU A 167 -9.56 3.28 5.14
N THR A 168 -9.05 3.82 4.04
CA THR A 168 -7.84 3.31 3.38
C THR A 168 -6.64 3.35 4.34
N ALA A 169 -6.43 4.49 4.98
CA ALA A 169 -5.30 4.70 5.89
C ALA A 169 -5.37 3.78 7.11
N VAL A 170 -6.54 3.66 7.73
CA VAL A 170 -6.77 2.75 8.87
C VAL A 170 -6.48 1.30 8.46
N ALA A 171 -6.99 0.86 7.31
CA ALA A 171 -6.73 -0.49 6.82
C ALA A 171 -5.24 -0.74 6.57
N PHE A 172 -4.52 0.25 6.01
CA PHE A 172 -3.09 0.17 5.75
C PHE A 172 -2.24 0.19 7.03
N VAL A 173 -2.55 1.06 7.99
CA VAL A 173 -1.84 1.12 9.28
C VAL A 173 -2.05 -0.19 10.04
N VAL A 174 -3.30 -0.61 10.24
CA VAL A 174 -3.62 -1.83 11.00
C VAL A 174 -3.03 -3.06 10.32
N GLY A 175 -3.18 -3.19 9.00
CA GLY A 175 -2.60 -4.31 8.26
C GLY A 175 -1.07 -4.38 8.40
N SER A 176 -0.39 -3.23 8.35
CA SER A 176 1.07 -3.17 8.52
C SER A 176 1.50 -3.49 9.94
N THR A 177 0.76 -3.03 10.95
CA THR A 177 1.02 -3.38 12.35
C THR A 177 0.85 -4.88 12.59
N LEU A 178 -0.19 -5.52 12.04
CA LEU A 178 -0.38 -6.97 12.15
C LEU A 178 0.78 -7.74 11.55
N PHE A 179 1.28 -7.33 10.37
CA PHE A 179 2.46 -7.96 9.76
C PHE A 179 3.73 -7.76 10.60
N ALA A 180 3.93 -6.57 11.16
CA ALA A 180 5.07 -6.29 12.03
C ALA A 180 5.05 -7.20 13.27
N VAL A 181 3.90 -7.26 13.95
CA VAL A 181 3.73 -8.06 15.17
C VAL A 181 3.83 -9.56 14.88
N ALA A 182 3.21 -10.04 13.81
CA ALA A 182 3.28 -11.44 13.41
C ALA A 182 4.69 -11.90 13.04
N SER A 183 5.56 -10.97 12.62
CA SER A 183 6.94 -11.31 12.22
C SER A 183 7.91 -11.42 13.40
N ILE A 184 7.55 -10.89 14.58
CA ILE A 184 8.42 -10.91 15.77
C ILE A 184 8.64 -12.33 16.32
N PRO A 185 7.62 -13.20 16.44
CA PRO A 185 7.80 -14.53 17.01
C PRO A 185 8.71 -15.47 16.23
N TYR A 186 8.98 -15.21 14.94
CA TYR A 186 10.02 -15.90 14.18
C TYR A 186 11.46 -15.64 14.70
N LEU A 187 11.62 -14.72 15.65
CA LEU A 187 12.88 -14.47 16.35
C LEU A 187 12.96 -15.20 17.70
N TRP A 188 11.94 -15.95 18.09
CA TRP A 188 11.88 -16.65 19.38
C TRP A 188 12.38 -18.08 19.25
N GLU A 189 13.01 -18.57 20.32
CA GLU A 189 13.26 -20.00 20.52
C GLU A 189 12.08 -20.60 21.31
N VAL A 190 11.26 -21.42 20.63
CA VAL A 190 10.11 -22.09 21.25
C VAL A 190 10.46 -23.54 21.51
N SER A 191 10.50 -23.95 22.79
CA SER A 191 10.92 -25.32 23.16
C SER A 191 9.83 -26.38 23.03
N SER A 192 8.56 -25.97 22.93
CA SER A 192 7.39 -26.85 22.96
C SER A 192 6.75 -26.94 21.56
N PRO A 193 6.73 -28.12 20.92
CA PRO A 193 6.11 -28.28 19.59
C PRO A 193 4.62 -27.93 19.56
N ALA A 194 3.91 -28.14 20.67
CA ALA A 194 2.50 -27.77 20.77
C ALA A 194 2.30 -26.26 20.80
N ASP A 195 3.25 -25.51 21.36
CA ASP A 195 3.19 -24.05 21.41
C ASP A 195 3.65 -23.43 20.10
N GLU A 196 4.63 -24.04 19.42
CA GLU A 196 5.05 -23.66 18.05
C GLU A 196 3.85 -23.69 17.09
N VAL A 197 3.12 -24.81 17.02
CA VAL A 197 1.91 -24.93 16.17
C VAL A 197 0.85 -23.88 16.51
N ARG A 198 0.66 -23.57 17.80
CA ARG A 198 -0.32 -22.55 18.23
C ARG A 198 0.12 -21.15 17.84
N ILE A 199 1.39 -20.84 18.04
CA ILE A 199 1.99 -19.56 17.67
C ILE A 199 1.86 -19.38 16.17
N ASP A 200 2.34 -20.33 15.36
CA ASP A 200 2.28 -20.29 13.90
C ASP A 200 0.85 -20.07 13.37
N GLY A 201 -0.13 -20.79 13.94
CA GLY A 201 -1.53 -20.56 13.60
C GLY A 201 -2.01 -19.14 13.92
N PHE A 202 -1.58 -18.58 15.05
CA PHE A 202 -1.88 -17.19 15.41
C PHE A 202 -1.17 -16.17 14.50
N LEU A 203 0.08 -16.43 14.07
CA LEU A 203 0.78 -15.57 13.11
C LEU A 203 0.10 -15.61 11.74
N ALA A 204 -0.25 -16.80 11.25
CA ALA A 204 -0.95 -16.99 9.98
C ALA A 204 -2.28 -16.21 9.92
N TRP A 205 -3.04 -16.19 11.02
CA TRP A 205 -4.25 -15.36 11.12
C TRP A 205 -3.96 -13.86 11.02
N GLN A 206 -2.91 -13.38 11.69
CA GLN A 206 -2.52 -11.97 11.60
C GLN A 206 -2.11 -11.57 10.18
N TYR A 207 -1.32 -12.41 9.50
CA TYR A 207 -0.97 -12.19 8.09
C TYR A 207 -2.20 -12.22 7.19
N LEU A 208 -3.12 -13.17 7.39
CA LEU A 208 -4.34 -13.27 6.60
C LEU A 208 -5.24 -12.03 6.78
N VAL A 209 -5.49 -11.63 8.01
CA VAL A 209 -6.29 -10.43 8.32
C VAL A 209 -5.60 -9.17 7.78
N GLY A 210 -4.29 -9.04 7.98
CA GLY A 210 -3.52 -7.92 7.43
C GLY A 210 -3.58 -7.84 5.91
N SER A 211 -3.45 -8.98 5.22
CA SER A 211 -3.58 -9.09 3.76
C SER A 211 -4.99 -8.69 3.31
N GLY A 212 -6.03 -9.13 4.02
CA GLY A 212 -7.40 -8.73 3.79
C GLY A 212 -7.62 -7.22 3.94
N LEU A 213 -7.03 -6.61 4.98
CA LEU A 213 -7.09 -5.16 5.18
C LEU A 213 -6.39 -4.39 4.05
N PHE A 214 -5.22 -4.83 3.59
CA PHE A 214 -4.57 -4.22 2.42
C PHE A 214 -5.45 -4.32 1.16
N PHE A 215 -6.04 -5.49 0.92
CA PHE A 215 -6.96 -5.69 -0.21
C PHE A 215 -8.17 -4.74 -0.13
N ILE A 216 -8.81 -4.62 1.04
CA ILE A 216 -9.95 -3.71 1.26
C ILE A 216 -9.51 -2.25 1.10
N GLY A 217 -8.37 -1.86 1.67
CA GLY A 217 -7.79 -0.52 1.52
C GLY A 217 -7.55 -0.15 0.06
N GLY A 218 -7.03 -1.09 -0.74
CA GLY A 218 -6.87 -0.93 -2.19
C GLY A 218 -8.19 -0.65 -2.92
N LEU A 219 -9.25 -1.41 -2.60
CA LEU A 219 -10.59 -1.17 -3.19
C LEU A 219 -11.12 0.22 -2.84
N LEU A 220 -10.93 0.65 -1.59
CA LEU A 220 -11.36 1.97 -1.13
C LEU A 220 -10.58 3.09 -1.82
N ASN A 221 -9.26 2.93 -1.96
CA ASN A 221 -8.42 3.89 -2.67
C ASN A 221 -8.77 3.97 -4.17
N TYR A 222 -9.02 2.83 -4.82
CA TYR A 222 -9.44 2.82 -6.21
C TYR A 222 -10.81 3.49 -6.40
N ARG A 223 -11.78 3.22 -5.51
CA ARG A 223 -13.09 3.90 -5.52
C ARG A 223 -12.95 5.41 -5.34
N ARG A 224 -12.03 5.85 -4.47
CA ARG A 224 -11.69 7.26 -4.29
C ARG A 224 -11.11 7.87 -5.57
N ALA A 225 -10.13 7.22 -6.19
CA ALA A 225 -9.54 7.69 -7.44
C ALA A 225 -10.58 7.79 -8.57
N TYR A 226 -11.42 6.76 -8.72
CA TYR A 226 -12.55 6.78 -9.65
C TYR A 226 -13.49 7.96 -9.41
N ARG A 227 -13.86 8.22 -8.15
CA ARG A 227 -14.72 9.34 -7.77
C ARG A 227 -14.12 10.68 -8.21
N ILE A 228 -12.84 10.90 -7.93
CA ILE A 228 -12.13 12.15 -8.29
C ILE A 228 -12.16 12.35 -9.81
N VAL A 229 -11.89 11.31 -10.59
CA VAL A 229 -11.91 11.38 -12.07
C VAL A 229 -13.33 11.55 -12.61
N ALA A 230 -14.31 10.84 -12.07
CA ALA A 230 -15.71 10.97 -12.48
C ALA A 230 -16.23 12.40 -12.25
N GLN A 231 -15.90 13.01 -11.11
CA GLN A 231 -16.21 14.42 -10.82
C GLN A 231 -15.54 15.36 -11.82
N ALA A 232 -14.25 15.15 -12.13
CA ALA A 232 -13.52 15.94 -13.12
C ALA A 232 -14.15 15.88 -14.53
N LEU A 233 -14.76 14.75 -14.88
CA LEU A 233 -15.44 14.52 -16.16
C LEU A 233 -16.93 14.89 -16.15
N GLY A 234 -17.46 15.44 -15.05
CA GLY A 234 -18.89 15.75 -14.91
C GLY A 234 -19.80 14.52 -14.91
N LYS A 235 -19.27 13.32 -14.64
CA LYS A 235 -20.03 12.07 -14.59
C LYS A 235 -20.71 11.90 -13.23
N PRO A 236 -21.89 11.25 -13.18
CA PRO A 236 -22.54 10.93 -11.91
C PRO A 236 -21.64 10.01 -11.08
N THR A 237 -21.62 10.24 -9.76
CA THR A 237 -20.95 9.37 -8.78
C THR A 237 -21.98 8.80 -7.83
N LEU A 238 -21.68 7.65 -7.21
CA LEU A 238 -22.60 6.93 -6.32
C LEU A 238 -23.09 7.80 -5.13
N TYR A 239 -22.23 8.70 -4.65
CA TYR A 239 -22.55 9.61 -3.55
C TYR A 239 -22.48 11.05 -4.04
N ALA A 240 -23.40 11.90 -3.61
CA ALA A 240 -23.35 13.33 -3.93
C ALA A 240 -22.02 13.97 -3.49
N SER A 241 -21.66 15.10 -4.14
CA SER A 241 -20.53 15.91 -3.70
C SER A 241 -20.88 16.59 -2.38
N HIS A 242 -19.99 16.49 -1.40
CA HIS A 242 -20.11 17.14 -0.09
C HIS A 242 -18.88 18.03 0.11
N PRO A 243 -18.84 19.20 -0.56
CA PRO A 243 -17.67 20.06 -0.53
C PRO A 243 -17.40 20.57 0.88
N MET A 244 -16.12 20.64 1.24
CA MET A 244 -15.65 21.13 2.52
C MET A 244 -14.40 21.98 2.34
N LYS A 245 -14.20 22.94 3.24
CA LYS A 245 -12.97 23.74 3.26
C LYS A 245 -11.82 22.87 3.78
N PRO A 246 -10.72 22.68 3.02
CA PRO A 246 -9.56 21.94 3.50
C PRO A 246 -8.98 22.57 4.77
N LEU A 247 -8.49 21.74 5.69
CA LEU A 247 -7.87 22.19 6.94
C LEU A 247 -6.38 22.53 6.77
N ALA A 248 -5.78 22.11 5.66
CA ALA A 248 -4.44 22.50 5.23
C ALA A 248 -4.46 23.00 3.79
N PRO A 249 -3.42 23.73 3.34
CA PRO A 249 -3.30 24.16 1.97
C PRO A 249 -3.47 22.97 1.00
N ARG A 250 -4.54 23.03 0.22
CA ARG A 250 -4.82 22.11 -0.89
C ARG A 250 -4.26 22.71 -2.18
N ARG A 251 -3.67 21.87 -3.02
CA ARG A 251 -3.32 22.27 -4.39
C ARG A 251 -4.56 22.27 -5.28
N LYS A 252 -4.69 23.32 -6.10
CA LYS A 252 -5.79 23.44 -7.06
C LYS A 252 -5.82 22.24 -8.00
N LYS A 253 -7.03 21.74 -8.28
CA LYS A 253 -7.25 20.68 -9.27
C LYS A 253 -7.14 21.26 -10.70
N PRO A 254 -6.88 20.47 -11.75
CA PRO A 254 -6.61 20.93 -13.11
C PRO A 254 -7.78 21.72 -13.70
N TRP A 255 -9.00 21.42 -13.26
CA TRP A 255 -10.23 22.09 -13.68
C TRP A 255 -10.60 23.32 -12.82
N GLU A 256 -9.75 23.71 -11.86
CA GLU A 256 -9.91 24.92 -11.05
C GLU A 256 -9.04 26.09 -11.58
N ARG A 257 -8.59 25.98 -12.84
CA ARG A 257 -7.91 27.05 -13.59
C ARG A 257 -8.91 27.94 -14.28
#